data_AF-A0A117P223-F1
#
_entry.id   AF-A0A117P223-F1
#
_cell.length_a   1.000
_cell.length_b   1.000
_cell.length_c   1.000
_cell.angle_alpha   90.00
_cell.angle_beta   90.00
_cell.angle_gamma   90.00
#
_symmetry.space_group_name_H-M   'P 1'
#
loop_
_entity.id
_entity.type
_entity.pdbx_description
1 polymer ?
#
loop_
_entity_poly.entity_id
_entity_poly.type
_entity_poly.pdbx_seq_one_letter_code
_entity_poly.pdbx_strand_id
1 'polypeptide(L)'
;MNRRTKIVVLGSALLLTAGAAASATASDAPRQREAAALTGTAELYRSAGDDITFTFDAHLAAKDKDDPLKATGTFEWSHYLGDNGGWAKAKVDCLVTGGKVAVVSGVVTDTNLPGSKGTRVGITVHDLGRHDRLGYSWATTEDLGPKDLPKCVSSAPFEKVKKGTGDFTVVPWNPPL
;
A
#
# COMPACT_ATOMS: atom_id res chain seq x y z
N MET A 1 73.81 3.51 4.22
CA MET A 1 73.70 2.77 5.51
C MET A 1 72.68 1.65 5.35
N ASN A 2 73.07 0.45 5.77
CA ASN A 2 72.46 -0.84 5.47
C ASN A 2 71.09 -1.07 6.11
N ARG A 3 70.19 -1.78 5.40
CA ARG A 3 69.70 -3.09 5.88
C ARG A 3 69.09 -3.96 4.78
N ARG A 4 69.74 -5.12 4.62
CA ARG A 4 69.36 -6.38 3.96
C ARG A 4 67.88 -6.74 4.28
N THR A 5 67.14 -7.58 3.54
CA THR A 5 67.31 -9.05 3.56
C THR A 5 66.21 -9.77 2.73
N LYS A 6 66.65 -10.71 1.87
CA LYS A 6 66.10 -12.02 1.42
C LYS A 6 64.79 -12.14 0.60
N ILE A 7 65.00 -12.79 -0.55
CA ILE A 7 64.06 -13.54 -1.39
C ILE A 7 63.54 -14.78 -0.65
N VAL A 8 62.25 -15.09 -0.80
CA VAL A 8 61.72 -16.46 -0.73
C VAL A 8 60.75 -16.66 -1.90
N VAL A 9 61.11 -17.58 -2.79
CA VAL A 9 60.23 -18.18 -3.80
C VAL A 9 59.49 -19.33 -3.13
N LEU A 10 58.17 -19.32 -3.19
CA LEU A 10 57.33 -20.47 -2.86
C LEU A 10 56.27 -20.59 -3.96
N GLY A 11 56.50 -21.54 -4.87
CA GLY A 11 55.50 -21.98 -5.84
C GLY A 11 54.37 -22.71 -5.11
N SER A 12 53.14 -22.41 -5.50
CA SER A 12 51.96 -23.13 -5.04
C SER A 12 51.08 -23.37 -6.27
N ALA A 13 51.07 -24.62 -6.72
CA ALA A 13 50.15 -25.10 -7.74
C ALA A 13 48.72 -25.04 -7.17
N LEU A 14 47.87 -24.18 -7.73
CA LEU A 14 46.43 -24.21 -7.44
C LEU A 14 45.75 -25.16 -8.43
N LEU A 15 45.26 -26.27 -7.86
CA LEU A 15 44.36 -27.22 -8.49
C LEU A 15 43.04 -26.53 -8.89
N LEU A 16 42.65 -26.72 -10.15
CA LEU A 16 41.33 -26.34 -10.68
C LEU A 16 40.26 -27.24 -10.07
N THR A 17 39.54 -26.75 -9.05
CA THR A 17 38.29 -27.36 -8.59
C THR A 17 37.13 -26.75 -9.36
N ALA A 18 36.61 -27.49 -10.34
CA ALA A 18 35.34 -27.17 -11.00
C ALA A 18 34.20 -27.39 -9.99
N GLY A 19 33.75 -26.33 -9.34
CA GLY A 19 32.54 -26.34 -8.53
C GLY A 19 31.32 -26.40 -9.44
N ALA A 20 30.62 -27.53 -9.43
CA ALA A 20 29.28 -27.64 -10.01
C ALA A 20 28.34 -26.70 -9.23
N ALA A 21 28.00 -25.56 -9.82
CA ALA A 21 26.95 -24.70 -9.31
C ALA A 21 25.62 -25.44 -9.44
N ALA A 22 25.14 -26.03 -8.35
CA ALA A 22 23.77 -26.50 -8.26
C ALA A 22 22.85 -25.27 -8.27
N SER A 23 22.28 -24.96 -9.43
CA SER A 23 21.21 -23.97 -9.54
C SER A 23 19.99 -24.49 -8.80
N ALA A 24 19.77 -23.99 -7.58
CA ALA A 24 18.50 -24.18 -6.88
C ALA A 24 17.43 -23.41 -7.67
N THR A 25 16.68 -24.11 -8.53
CA THR A 25 15.45 -23.58 -9.10
C THR A 25 14.43 -23.48 -7.97
N ALA A 26 14.25 -22.28 -7.43
CA ALA A 26 13.08 -21.98 -6.63
C ALA A 26 11.86 -22.20 -7.53
N SER A 27 11.11 -23.28 -7.30
CA SER A 27 9.82 -23.50 -7.94
C SER A 27 8.91 -22.36 -7.51
N ASP A 28 8.72 -21.40 -8.41
CA ASP A 28 7.70 -20.35 -8.30
C ASP A 28 6.36 -21.06 -8.51
N ALA A 29 5.85 -21.69 -7.44
CA ALA A 29 4.47 -22.11 -7.39
C ALA A 29 3.63 -20.89 -7.75
N PRO A 30 2.65 -20.98 -8.66
CA PRO A 30 1.88 -19.81 -9.07
C PRO A 30 1.31 -19.16 -7.82
N ARG A 31 1.83 -17.98 -7.43
CA ARG A 31 1.18 -17.18 -6.40
C ARG A 31 -0.21 -16.94 -6.94
N GLN A 32 -1.22 -17.54 -6.32
CA GLN A 32 -2.59 -17.30 -6.74
C GLN A 32 -2.80 -15.80 -6.69
N ARG A 33 -3.04 -15.21 -7.86
CA ARG A 33 -3.26 -13.77 -7.99
C ARG A 33 -4.45 -13.43 -7.13
N GLU A 34 -4.33 -12.35 -6.38
CA GLU A 34 -5.36 -11.84 -5.47
C GLU A 34 -6.69 -11.68 -6.21
N ALA A 35 -7.80 -11.94 -5.50
CA ALA A 35 -9.13 -11.75 -6.05
C ALA A 35 -9.41 -10.26 -6.27
N ALA A 36 -8.87 -9.40 -5.41
CA ALA A 36 -8.94 -7.95 -5.51
C ALA A 36 -7.77 -7.35 -4.73
N ALA A 37 -7.33 -6.15 -5.11
CA ALA A 37 -6.31 -5.42 -4.37
C ALA A 37 -6.42 -3.92 -4.62
N LEU A 38 -6.03 -3.14 -3.62
CA LEU A 38 -5.75 -1.72 -3.72
C LEU A 38 -4.40 -1.47 -3.05
N THR A 39 -3.42 -1.05 -3.84
CA THR A 39 -2.06 -0.78 -3.36
C THR A 39 -1.53 0.54 -3.87
N GLY A 40 -0.45 1.02 -3.28
CA GLY A 40 0.30 2.18 -3.75
C GLY A 40 0.21 3.38 -2.82
N THR A 41 0.97 4.42 -3.16
CA THR A 41 1.11 5.65 -2.38
C THR A 41 1.05 6.83 -3.33
N ALA A 42 0.32 7.87 -2.96
CA ALA A 42 0.33 9.14 -3.68
C ALA A 42 -0.10 10.31 -2.78
N GLU A 43 0.29 11.52 -3.16
CA GLU A 43 -0.16 12.76 -2.53
C GLU A 43 -1.41 13.31 -3.22
N LEU A 44 -2.30 13.96 -2.47
CA LEU A 44 -3.39 14.75 -3.06
C LEU A 44 -2.92 16.17 -3.42
N TYR A 45 -3.55 16.74 -4.43
CA TYR A 45 -3.33 18.13 -4.80
C TYR A 45 -4.18 19.08 -3.95
N ARG A 46 -3.53 20.01 -3.24
CA ARG A 46 -4.16 21.17 -2.60
C ARG A 46 -3.51 22.46 -3.09
N SER A 47 -4.33 23.44 -3.44
CA SER A 47 -3.83 24.77 -3.86
C SER A 47 -3.15 25.53 -2.73
N ALA A 48 -3.52 25.25 -1.47
CA ALA A 48 -2.94 25.86 -0.29
C ALA A 48 -1.58 25.26 0.12
N GLY A 49 -1.13 24.20 -0.55
CA GLY A 49 0.20 23.61 -0.33
C GLY A 49 0.25 22.55 0.77
N ASP A 50 -0.89 22.03 1.22
CA ASP A 50 -0.95 20.91 2.15
C ASP A 50 -0.20 19.68 1.60
N ASP A 51 0.45 18.96 2.50
CA ASP A 51 0.98 17.62 2.28
C ASP A 51 -0.06 16.60 2.76
N ILE A 52 -0.73 15.95 1.81
CA ILE A 52 -1.74 14.95 2.09
C ILE A 52 -1.35 13.67 1.38
N THR A 53 -0.82 12.69 2.12
CA THR A 53 -0.39 11.41 1.55
C THR A 53 -1.37 10.32 1.93
N PHE A 54 -1.72 9.45 0.97
CA PHE A 54 -2.42 8.20 1.22
C PHE A 54 -1.56 7.02 0.77
N THR A 55 -1.57 5.95 1.56
CA THR A 55 -0.89 4.69 1.27
C THR A 55 -1.85 3.53 1.49
N PHE A 56 -1.87 2.58 0.54
CA PHE A 56 -2.71 1.40 0.59
C PHE A 56 -1.88 0.13 0.44
N ASP A 57 -2.26 -0.86 1.24
CA ASP A 57 -1.81 -2.25 1.18
C ASP A 57 -3.02 -3.11 1.56
N ALA A 58 -4.02 -3.17 0.66
CA ALA A 58 -5.31 -3.81 0.91
C ALA A 58 -5.56 -4.93 -0.09
N HIS A 59 -5.91 -6.12 0.42
CA HIS A 59 -5.93 -7.33 -0.40
C HIS A 59 -7.13 -8.22 -0.07
N LEU A 60 -7.70 -8.84 -1.11
CA LEU A 60 -8.63 -9.95 -0.99
C LEU A 60 -7.97 -11.20 -1.58
N ALA A 61 -7.74 -12.20 -0.74
CA ALA A 61 -7.09 -13.43 -1.18
C ALA A 61 -7.98 -14.19 -2.18
N ALA A 62 -7.35 -14.92 -3.12
CA ALA A 62 -8.06 -15.70 -4.13
C ALA A 62 -9.09 -16.70 -3.56
N LYS A 63 -8.77 -17.28 -2.39
CA LYS A 63 -9.65 -18.21 -1.67
C LYS A 63 -10.91 -17.55 -1.08
N ASP A 64 -10.86 -16.24 -0.85
CA ASP A 64 -11.92 -15.44 -0.24
C ASP A 64 -12.68 -14.60 -1.29
N LYS A 65 -12.53 -14.95 -2.58
CA LYS A 65 -13.11 -14.24 -3.73
C LYS A 65 -14.63 -14.05 -3.69
N ASP A 66 -15.36 -14.74 -2.83
CA ASP A 66 -16.82 -14.65 -2.72
C ASP A 66 -17.25 -13.83 -1.49
N ASP A 67 -16.30 -13.31 -0.70
CA ASP A 67 -16.56 -12.56 0.52
C ASP A 67 -15.59 -11.35 0.65
N PRO A 68 -15.96 -10.15 0.13
CA PRO A 68 -15.12 -8.95 0.23
C PRO A 68 -14.88 -8.49 1.68
N LEU A 69 -15.64 -9.01 2.66
CA LEU A 69 -15.46 -8.70 4.08
C LEU A 69 -14.28 -9.46 4.71
N LYS A 70 -13.66 -10.39 3.97
CA LYS A 70 -12.42 -11.09 4.35
C LYS A 70 -11.15 -10.38 3.93
N ALA A 71 -11.28 -9.20 3.30
CA ALA A 71 -10.13 -8.40 2.92
C ALA A 71 -9.22 -8.10 4.12
N THR A 72 -7.92 -8.07 3.88
CA THR A 72 -6.88 -7.85 4.88
C THR A 72 -5.94 -6.72 4.46
N GLY A 73 -5.02 -6.38 5.35
CA GLY A 73 -4.04 -5.33 5.15
C GLY A 73 -4.39 -4.04 5.85
N THR A 74 -3.81 -2.93 5.39
CA THR A 74 -3.94 -1.62 6.02
C THR A 74 -4.00 -0.51 4.99
N PHE A 75 -4.52 0.64 5.41
CA PHE A 75 -4.27 1.89 4.72
C PHE A 75 -3.97 3.00 5.72
N GLU A 76 -3.22 3.98 5.26
CA GLU A 76 -2.68 5.05 6.08
C GLU A 76 -2.89 6.37 5.36
N TRP A 77 -3.11 7.43 6.12
CA TRP A 77 -3.12 8.77 5.59
C TRP A 77 -2.47 9.76 6.53
N SER A 78 -1.92 10.81 5.95
CA SER A 78 -1.46 12.01 6.62
C SER A 78 -2.08 13.25 5.99
N HIS A 79 -2.26 14.30 6.77
CA HIS A 79 -2.61 15.63 6.29
C HIS A 79 -1.89 16.65 7.16
N TYR A 80 -0.97 17.39 6.55
CA TYR A 80 -0.19 18.45 7.19
C TYR A 80 -0.24 19.75 6.38
N LEU A 81 -0.28 20.87 7.09
CA LEU A 81 0.01 22.20 6.60
C LEU A 81 1.16 22.78 7.44
N GLY A 82 2.39 22.66 6.92
CA GLY A 82 3.59 22.87 7.73
C GLY A 82 3.66 21.83 8.86
N ASP A 83 3.90 22.28 10.10
CA ASP A 83 3.98 21.40 11.26
C ASP A 83 2.60 21.05 11.86
N ASN A 84 1.53 21.65 11.35
CA ASN A 84 0.17 21.42 11.84
C ASN A 84 -0.51 20.32 11.04
N GLY A 85 -0.87 19.23 11.69
CA GLY A 85 -1.57 18.15 11.01
C GLY A 85 -1.67 16.88 11.83
N GLY A 86 -2.03 15.80 11.16
CA GLY A 86 -2.13 14.50 11.78
C GLY A 86 -2.10 13.36 10.79
N TRP A 87 -2.11 12.16 11.35
CA TRP A 87 -2.06 10.92 10.60
C TRP A 87 -2.91 9.85 11.26
N ALA A 88 -3.33 8.87 10.47
CA ALA A 88 -3.98 7.68 10.97
C ALA A 88 -3.67 6.47 10.10
N LYS A 89 -3.70 5.30 10.73
CA LYS A 89 -3.58 3.99 10.12
C LYS A 89 -4.81 3.17 10.48
N ALA A 90 -5.46 2.62 9.47
CA ALA A 90 -6.62 1.77 9.60
C ALA A 90 -6.31 0.33 9.17
N LYS A 91 -6.89 -0.62 9.90
CA LYS A 91 -6.90 -2.03 9.52
C LYS A 91 -8.09 -2.28 8.61
N VAL A 92 -7.83 -2.83 7.43
CA VAL A 92 -8.84 -3.16 6.42
C VAL A 92 -9.83 -4.16 6.99
N ASP A 93 -11.12 -3.93 6.74
CA ASP A 93 -12.22 -4.83 7.09
C ASP A 93 -13.22 -5.07 5.96
N CYS A 94 -13.02 -4.41 4.82
CA CYS A 94 -13.63 -4.71 3.53
C CYS A 94 -12.82 -4.13 2.36
N LEU A 95 -12.81 -4.83 1.23
CA LEU A 95 -12.38 -4.32 -0.07
C LEU A 95 -13.33 -4.80 -1.17
N VAL A 96 -13.95 -3.87 -1.89
CA VAL A 96 -14.72 -4.13 -3.10
C VAL A 96 -14.07 -3.36 -4.25
N THR A 97 -13.79 -4.04 -5.36
CA THR A 97 -13.30 -3.37 -6.57
C THR A 97 -14.20 -3.70 -7.76
N GLY A 98 -14.28 -2.78 -8.71
CA GLY A 98 -15.06 -2.92 -9.93
C GLY A 98 -14.40 -2.12 -11.05
N GLY A 99 -13.94 -2.80 -12.10
CA GLY A 99 -13.09 -2.18 -13.11
C GLY A 99 -11.84 -1.55 -12.48
N LYS A 100 -11.74 -0.22 -12.56
CA LYS A 100 -10.63 0.57 -11.99
C LYS A 100 -10.98 1.35 -10.74
N VAL A 101 -12.13 1.06 -10.13
CA VAL A 101 -12.57 1.69 -8.89
C VAL A 101 -12.45 0.71 -7.74
N ALA A 102 -11.90 1.16 -6.62
CA ALA A 102 -11.85 0.42 -5.36
C ALA A 102 -12.59 1.20 -4.28
N VAL A 103 -13.36 0.49 -3.45
CA VAL A 103 -13.88 0.98 -2.17
C VAL A 103 -13.27 0.11 -1.08
N VAL A 104 -12.47 0.73 -0.22
CA VAL A 104 -11.88 0.09 0.96
C VAL A 104 -12.48 0.69 2.21
N SER A 105 -12.76 -0.12 3.22
CA SER A 105 -13.06 0.36 4.56
C SER A 105 -12.14 -0.30 5.60
N GLY A 106 -11.97 0.40 6.71
CA GLY A 106 -11.18 -0.11 7.81
C GLY A 106 -11.38 0.67 9.10
N VAL A 107 -10.95 0.06 10.20
CA VAL A 107 -11.04 0.65 11.53
C VAL A 107 -9.68 1.25 11.90
N VAL A 108 -9.66 2.51 12.34
CA VAL A 108 -8.44 3.19 12.78
C VAL A 108 -7.84 2.47 13.97
N THR A 109 -6.63 1.93 13.80
CA THR A 109 -5.89 1.19 14.83
C THR A 109 -4.74 1.99 15.41
N ASP A 110 -4.28 3.04 14.72
CA ASP A 110 -3.23 3.91 15.23
C ASP A 110 -3.35 5.32 14.64
N THR A 111 -3.09 6.35 15.45
CA THR A 111 -3.30 7.75 15.05
C THR A 111 -2.82 8.72 16.14
N ASN A 112 -2.43 9.94 15.74
CA ASN A 112 -2.26 11.07 16.66
C ASN A 112 -3.50 11.98 16.76
N LEU A 113 -4.59 11.66 16.05
CA LEU A 113 -5.86 12.40 16.07
C LEU A 113 -6.67 11.98 17.31
N PRO A 114 -6.91 12.90 18.28
CA PRO A 114 -7.67 12.57 19.48
C PRO A 114 -9.04 11.98 19.15
N GLY A 115 -9.46 10.94 19.88
CA GLY A 115 -10.78 10.32 19.73
C GLY A 115 -11.00 9.49 18.45
N SER A 116 -10.04 9.46 17.52
CA SER A 116 -10.21 8.81 16.21
C SER A 116 -9.99 7.30 16.22
N LYS A 117 -9.22 6.76 17.19
CA LYS A 117 -8.95 5.33 17.33
C LYS A 117 -10.26 4.54 17.51
N GLY A 118 -10.43 3.46 16.76
CA GLY A 118 -11.65 2.63 16.74
C GLY A 118 -12.75 3.14 15.80
N THR A 119 -12.57 4.29 15.15
CA THR A 119 -13.50 4.80 14.14
C THR A 119 -13.33 4.05 12.83
N ARG A 120 -14.43 3.62 12.21
CA ARG A 120 -14.39 3.08 10.85
C ARG A 120 -14.42 4.21 9.85
N VAL A 121 -13.55 4.14 8.86
CA VAL A 121 -13.54 5.05 7.73
C VAL A 121 -13.52 4.26 6.43
N GLY A 122 -13.94 4.91 5.34
CA GLY A 122 -13.88 4.31 4.01
C GLY A 122 -13.28 5.26 3.00
N ILE A 123 -12.61 4.70 2.00
CA ILE A 123 -11.97 5.43 0.92
C ILE A 123 -12.36 4.82 -0.41
N THR A 124 -12.66 5.67 -1.39
CA THR A 124 -12.80 5.28 -2.79
C THR A 124 -11.60 5.76 -3.58
N VAL A 125 -10.98 4.85 -4.34
CA VAL A 125 -9.92 5.16 -5.30
C VAL A 125 -10.42 4.88 -6.70
N HIS A 126 -10.11 5.77 -7.65
CA HIS A 126 -10.25 5.52 -9.07
C HIS A 126 -8.86 5.55 -9.71
N ASP A 127 -8.38 4.38 -10.09
CA ASP A 127 -7.10 4.14 -10.78
C ASP A 127 -7.23 4.55 -12.26
N LEU A 128 -6.75 5.75 -12.55
CA LEU A 128 -6.62 6.33 -13.88
C LEU A 128 -5.12 6.44 -14.26
N GLY A 129 -4.27 5.64 -13.61
CA GLY A 129 -2.82 5.79 -13.60
C GLY A 129 -2.42 7.19 -13.12
N ARG A 130 -1.73 7.96 -13.97
CA ARG A 130 -1.16 9.26 -13.57
C ARG A 130 -2.17 10.38 -13.24
N HIS A 131 -3.47 10.07 -13.21
CA HIS A 131 -4.58 11.00 -12.96
C HIS A 131 -5.58 10.47 -11.92
N ASP A 132 -5.09 9.63 -11.02
CA ASP A 132 -5.87 9.03 -9.95
C ASP A 132 -6.72 10.03 -9.16
N ARG A 133 -7.84 9.50 -8.68
CA ARG A 133 -8.79 10.25 -7.85
C ARG A 133 -9.11 9.49 -6.59
N LEU A 134 -9.40 10.24 -5.53
CA LEU A 134 -9.66 9.70 -4.20
C LEU A 134 -10.89 10.37 -3.58
N GLY A 135 -11.67 9.60 -2.84
CA GLY A 135 -12.80 10.04 -2.05
C GLY A 135 -12.71 9.43 -0.66
N TYR A 136 -13.16 10.12 0.37
CA TYR A 136 -13.13 9.64 1.75
C TYR A 136 -14.49 9.82 2.41
N SER A 137 -14.87 8.91 3.31
CA SER A 137 -16.22 8.82 3.88
C SER A 137 -16.63 10.04 4.70
N TRP A 138 -15.64 10.82 5.15
CA TRP A 138 -15.84 12.01 5.99
C TRP A 138 -15.81 13.33 5.19
N ALA A 139 -15.98 13.28 3.87
CA ALA A 139 -15.94 14.46 3.00
C ALA A 139 -17.03 15.51 3.29
N THR A 140 -18.12 15.12 3.94
CA THR A 140 -19.27 15.99 4.23
C THR A 140 -19.69 15.94 5.69
N THR A 141 -18.80 15.47 6.58
CA THR A 141 -19.07 15.33 8.00
C THR A 141 -18.06 16.14 8.82
N GLU A 142 -18.40 16.40 10.08
CA GLU A 142 -17.41 16.81 11.07
C GLU A 142 -16.54 15.61 11.47
N ASP A 143 -15.29 15.87 11.82
CA ASP A 143 -14.27 14.87 12.16
C ASP A 143 -14.18 13.71 11.12
N LEU A 144 -13.90 12.48 11.55
CA LEU A 144 -13.87 11.29 10.68
C LEU A 144 -15.25 10.68 10.41
N GLY A 145 -16.32 11.41 10.71
CA GLY A 145 -17.70 10.96 10.54
C GLY A 145 -18.17 9.99 11.63
N PRO A 146 -19.34 9.36 11.44
CA PRO A 146 -19.97 8.55 12.48
C PRO A 146 -19.23 7.22 12.70
N LYS A 147 -19.18 6.75 13.95
CA LYS A 147 -18.46 5.53 14.34
C LYS A 147 -19.06 4.24 13.75
N ASP A 148 -20.32 4.28 13.37
CA ASP A 148 -21.09 3.16 12.82
C ASP A 148 -21.14 3.15 11.28
N LEU A 149 -20.19 3.81 10.60
CA LEU A 149 -20.03 3.70 9.15
C LEU A 149 -20.10 2.22 8.73
N PRO A 150 -20.98 1.84 7.79
CA PRO A 150 -21.00 0.47 7.27
C PRO A 150 -19.70 0.13 6.54
N LYS A 151 -19.38 -1.17 6.48
CA LYS A 151 -18.26 -1.66 5.67
C LYS A 151 -18.49 -1.38 4.19
N CYS A 152 -17.40 -1.21 3.45
CA CYS A 152 -17.42 -0.97 2.01
C CYS A 152 -18.19 0.29 1.57
N VAL A 153 -18.26 1.34 2.42
CA VAL A 153 -18.93 2.62 2.11
C VAL A 153 -17.93 3.76 2.13
N SER A 154 -17.99 4.64 1.13
CA SER A 154 -17.23 5.89 1.07
C SER A 154 -17.92 6.90 0.12
N SER A 155 -17.32 8.07 -0.07
CA SER A 155 -17.80 9.10 -1.00
C SER A 155 -17.25 8.90 -2.42
N ALA A 156 -17.78 9.65 -3.38
CA ALA A 156 -17.25 9.64 -4.75
C ALA A 156 -15.77 10.08 -4.79
N PRO A 157 -14.95 9.62 -5.76
CA PRO A 157 -13.55 10.00 -5.82
C PRO A 157 -13.37 11.40 -6.44
N PHE A 158 -13.55 12.45 -5.61
CA PHE A 158 -13.55 13.85 -6.06
C PHE A 158 -12.16 14.50 -5.99
N GLU A 159 -11.27 14.04 -5.12
CA GLU A 159 -9.91 14.56 -5.01
C GLU A 159 -9.08 14.21 -6.23
N LYS A 160 -8.05 15.03 -6.48
CA LYS A 160 -7.06 14.78 -7.52
C LYS A 160 -5.74 14.42 -6.87
N VAL A 161 -5.09 13.37 -7.37
CA VAL A 161 -3.70 13.09 -7.02
C VAL A 161 -2.79 14.16 -7.63
N LYS A 162 -1.79 14.57 -6.86
CA LYS A 162 -0.74 15.51 -7.26
C LYS A 162 0.16 14.82 -8.30
N LYS A 163 0.49 15.54 -9.36
CA LYS A 163 1.27 14.97 -10.46
C LYS A 163 2.68 14.61 -9.99
N GLY A 164 3.09 13.37 -10.22
CA GLY A 164 4.47 12.91 -10.00
C GLY A 164 4.79 12.43 -8.59
N THR A 165 3.81 12.31 -7.70
CA THR A 165 3.99 11.89 -6.30
C THR A 165 3.76 10.40 -6.07
N GLY A 166 3.36 9.66 -7.11
CA GLY A 166 3.06 8.24 -7.02
C GLY A 166 1.82 7.86 -7.84
N ASP A 167 1.28 6.67 -7.55
CA ASP A 167 0.16 6.04 -8.26
C ASP A 167 -0.54 5.06 -7.31
N PHE A 168 -1.84 4.87 -7.47
CA PHE A 168 -2.57 3.76 -6.88
C PHE A 168 -2.78 2.66 -7.94
N THR A 169 -2.93 1.42 -7.49
CA THR A 169 -3.18 0.30 -8.38
C THR A 169 -4.37 -0.49 -7.89
N VAL A 170 -5.36 -0.65 -8.76
CA VAL A 170 -6.55 -1.47 -8.48
C VAL A 170 -6.48 -2.77 -9.27
N VAL A 171 -6.54 -3.89 -8.55
CA VAL A 171 -6.81 -5.22 -9.12
C VAL A 171 -8.34 -5.45 -9.06
N PRO A 172 -9.00 -5.63 -10.22
CA PRO A 172 -10.45 -5.79 -10.28
C PRO A 172 -10.90 -7.13 -9.71
N TRP A 173 -11.93 -7.08 -8.89
CA TRP A 173 -12.68 -8.21 -8.41
C TRP A 173 -13.63 -8.71 -9.49
N ASN A 174 -13.62 -10.01 -9.73
CA ASN A 174 -14.50 -10.66 -10.69
C ASN A 174 -15.24 -11.81 -10.00
N PRO A 175 -16.35 -11.52 -9.29
CA PRO A 175 -17.12 -12.54 -8.60
C PRO A 175 -17.72 -13.54 -9.60
N PRO A 176 -17.85 -14.83 -9.24
CA PRO A 176 -18.62 -15.78 -10.03
C PRO A 176 -20.09 -15.34 -10.05
N LEU A 177 -20.66 -15.27 -11.25
CA LEU A 177 -22.09 -15.01 -11.49
C LEU A 177 -22.91 -16.31 -11.37
#